data_AF-A0A4Q0MA33-F1
#
_entry.id   AF-A0A4Q0MA33-F1
#
_cell.length_a   1.000
_cell.length_b   1.000
_cell.length_c   1.000
_cell.angle_alpha   90.00
_cell.angle_beta   90.00
_cell.angle_gamma   90.00
#
_symmetry.space_group_name_H-M   'P 1'
#
loop_
_entity.id
_entity.type
_entity.pdbx_description
1 polymer ?
#
loop_
_entity_poly.entity_id
_entity_poly.type
_entity_poly.pdbx_seq_one_letter_code
_entity_poly.pdbx_strand_id
1 'polypeptide(L)'
;MYTTTIGHTFLKEYNRRNGTDYSAKLFFDEVYFRLFFDDPKYLMWAQNSPFVQGISKKKPYFERHERLENLSQFHQKVTRGERDASIAIGYPASETKEYATTSGLVSDINLEISEEATYLSWIGSSLSIGVSGGYAILFNDPAILYATFEGWKVYREYLNDVTLERLRPNQIFTWNGQWLTYRFSWKFRSDFDFLTLQGEKFFTVSETEIGVNTIEWSKLFFSLSRQFPDSIQTGYVFSLGQTNKTLGFFPFHFKSGSNLVSVYKKLWGEDDYLKNTAAFESLIGKRIDRACELGAIGLQALEPRGLTKYFSEGNIDLSKPAILLKKNETEIEFEERKSKILSKDLENIITFQTYKTWLIAMLTKNKEEIADYTTEIAAALVRYRASARKTDRKNLIEKELFASSKKNAFIEALIKIVSDGEVDSDIIEKVKELKDYIHYLNNEEFVYFWLLLKFDYAYQERIS
;
A
#
# COMPACT_ATOMS: atom_id res chain seq x y z
N MET A 1 -3.67 -26.88 0.22
CA MET A 1 -3.21 -25.63 0.88
C MET A 1 -2.92 -24.57 -0.16
N TYR A 2 -3.16 -23.28 0.12
CA TYR A 2 -3.04 -22.25 -0.92
C TYR A 2 -1.59 -22.04 -1.41
N THR A 3 -0.60 -22.17 -0.53
CA THR A 3 0.83 -22.15 -0.91
C THR A 3 1.15 -23.23 -1.94
N THR A 4 0.61 -24.45 -1.81
CA THR A 4 0.74 -25.50 -2.82
C THR A 4 0.11 -25.11 -4.16
N THR A 5 -1.09 -24.50 -4.16
CA THR A 5 -1.74 -24.01 -5.37
C THR A 5 -0.89 -22.97 -6.09
N ILE A 6 -0.31 -22.02 -5.35
CA ILE A 6 0.62 -21.02 -5.90
C ILE A 6 1.85 -21.69 -6.52
N GLY A 7 2.49 -22.61 -5.79
CA GLY A 7 3.66 -23.33 -6.28
C GLY A 7 3.37 -24.09 -7.58
N HIS A 8 2.19 -24.70 -7.68
CA HIS A 8 1.76 -25.41 -8.88
C HIS A 8 1.61 -24.47 -10.08
N THR A 9 0.87 -23.37 -9.92
CA THR A 9 0.69 -22.35 -10.97
C THR A 9 2.03 -21.80 -11.45
N PHE A 10 2.92 -21.47 -10.51
CA PHE A 10 4.25 -20.99 -10.83
C PHE A 10 5.09 -22.02 -11.59
N LEU A 11 5.17 -23.27 -11.10
CA LEU A 11 6.02 -24.28 -11.73
C LEU A 11 5.56 -24.59 -13.16
N LYS A 12 4.24 -24.63 -13.38
CA LYS A 12 3.66 -24.75 -14.72
C LYS A 12 4.10 -23.61 -15.64
N GLU A 13 4.05 -22.38 -15.15
CA GLU A 13 4.48 -21.20 -15.92
C GLU A 13 6.01 -21.19 -16.16
N TYR A 14 6.79 -21.61 -15.16
CA TYR A 14 8.24 -21.75 -15.29
C TYR A 14 8.59 -22.75 -16.40
N ASN A 15 7.99 -23.93 -16.37
CA ASN A 15 8.18 -24.97 -17.38
C ASN A 15 7.82 -24.46 -18.78
N ARG A 16 6.66 -23.79 -18.89
CA ARG A 16 6.21 -23.20 -20.16
C ARG A 16 7.20 -22.16 -20.72
N ARG A 17 7.73 -21.26 -19.87
CA ARG A 17 8.64 -20.19 -20.33
C ARG A 17 10.05 -20.66 -20.64
N ASN A 18 10.53 -21.68 -19.93
CA ASN A 18 11.90 -22.18 -20.07
C ASN A 18 11.99 -23.41 -20.97
N GLY A 19 10.87 -23.95 -21.46
CA GLY A 19 10.84 -25.17 -22.28
C GLY A 19 11.30 -26.40 -21.51
N THR A 20 11.05 -26.45 -20.20
CA THR A 20 11.44 -27.53 -19.30
C THR A 20 10.23 -28.36 -18.88
N ASP A 21 10.48 -29.53 -18.29
CA ASP A 21 9.44 -30.40 -17.73
C ASP A 21 9.80 -30.80 -16.29
N TYR A 22 10.11 -29.80 -15.47
CA TYR A 22 10.45 -30.03 -14.07
C TYR A 22 9.26 -30.57 -13.30
N SER A 23 9.46 -31.69 -12.59
CA SER A 23 8.63 -32.06 -11.44
C SER A 23 8.91 -31.12 -10.26
N ALA A 24 7.98 -31.05 -9.29
CA ALA A 24 8.18 -30.18 -8.13
C ALA A 24 9.45 -30.52 -7.32
N LYS A 25 9.76 -31.82 -7.17
CA LYS A 25 10.99 -32.27 -6.51
C LYS A 25 12.23 -31.86 -7.30
N LEU A 26 12.24 -32.08 -8.61
CA LEU A 26 13.41 -31.78 -9.42
C LEU A 26 13.68 -30.27 -9.47
N PHE A 27 12.62 -29.45 -9.61
CA PHE A 27 12.74 -28.00 -9.46
C PHE A 27 13.24 -27.61 -8.07
N PHE A 28 12.73 -28.27 -7.03
CA PHE A 28 13.16 -28.02 -5.66
C PHE A 28 14.67 -28.24 -5.51
N ASP A 29 15.21 -29.33 -6.05
CA ASP A 29 16.61 -29.70 -5.88
C ASP A 29 17.55 -28.85 -6.74
N GLU A 30 17.20 -28.64 -8.01
CA GLU A 30 18.09 -28.00 -8.99
C GLU A 30 18.02 -26.48 -8.95
N VAL A 31 16.87 -25.90 -8.63
CA VAL A 31 16.66 -24.45 -8.69
C VAL A 31 16.44 -23.88 -7.29
N TYR A 32 15.41 -24.35 -6.59
CA TYR A 32 14.97 -23.74 -5.34
C TYR A 32 16.01 -23.89 -4.22
N PHE A 33 16.48 -25.11 -3.95
CA PHE A 33 17.47 -25.39 -2.91
C PHE A 33 18.78 -24.64 -3.18
N ARG A 34 19.24 -24.62 -4.44
CA ARG A 34 20.45 -23.88 -4.84
C ARG A 34 20.33 -22.38 -4.55
N LEU A 35 19.17 -21.80 -4.83
CA LEU A 35 18.93 -20.38 -4.55
C LEU A 35 18.70 -20.10 -3.06
N PHE A 36 18.01 -20.96 -2.32
CA PHE A 36 17.53 -20.63 -0.97
C PHE A 36 18.47 -21.09 0.13
N PHE A 37 19.08 -22.28 -0.03
CA PHE A 37 19.70 -23.02 1.07
C PHE A 37 21.09 -23.57 0.76
N ASP A 38 21.60 -23.51 -0.48
CA ASP A 38 22.97 -23.98 -0.78
C ASP A 38 24.07 -22.92 -0.56
N ASP A 39 23.81 -21.93 0.30
CA ASP A 39 24.73 -20.85 0.64
C ASP A 39 24.62 -20.49 2.14
N PRO A 40 25.68 -20.04 2.84
CA PRO A 40 25.58 -19.64 4.25
C PRO A 40 24.54 -18.55 4.56
N LYS A 41 24.23 -17.67 3.60
CA LYS A 41 23.20 -16.63 3.73
C LYS A 41 21.91 -17.09 3.06
N TYR A 42 20.96 -17.64 3.82
CA TYR A 42 19.69 -18.12 3.24
C TYR A 42 18.77 -16.99 2.76
N LEU A 43 17.96 -17.25 1.74
CA LEU A 43 16.91 -16.30 1.32
C LEU A 43 15.74 -16.28 2.31
N MET A 44 15.45 -17.42 2.94
CA MET A 44 14.31 -17.63 3.81
C MET A 44 14.71 -18.39 5.06
N TRP A 45 14.10 -18.00 6.19
CA TRP A 45 14.17 -18.76 7.42
C TRP A 45 12.87 -19.54 7.65
N ALA A 46 12.90 -20.84 7.41
CA ALA A 46 11.75 -21.74 7.65
C ALA A 46 11.86 -22.37 9.05
N GLN A 47 11.18 -21.78 10.03
CA GLN A 47 11.24 -22.21 11.43
C GLN A 47 10.95 -23.71 11.58
N ASN A 48 11.71 -24.38 12.45
CA ASN A 48 11.60 -25.81 12.74
C ASN A 48 11.86 -26.74 11.54
N SER A 49 12.25 -26.24 10.37
CA SER A 49 12.60 -27.11 9.24
C SER A 49 13.99 -27.73 9.39
N PRO A 50 14.28 -28.85 8.69
CA PRO A 50 15.62 -29.44 8.65
C PRO A 50 16.72 -28.45 8.25
N PHE A 51 16.39 -27.41 7.49
CA PHE A 51 17.37 -26.45 6.98
C PHE A 51 17.91 -25.46 8.03
N VAL A 52 17.20 -25.27 9.15
CA VAL A 52 17.58 -24.30 10.20
C VAL A 52 17.75 -24.93 11.59
N GLN A 53 17.23 -26.14 11.80
CA GLN A 53 17.35 -26.86 13.07
C GLN A 53 18.83 -27.14 13.38
N GLY A 54 19.39 -26.44 14.38
CA GLY A 54 20.79 -26.56 14.80
C GLY A 54 21.64 -25.31 14.57
N ILE A 55 21.13 -24.32 13.81
CA ILE A 55 21.77 -23.00 13.71
C ILE A 55 21.60 -22.26 15.04
N SER A 56 22.69 -21.66 15.53
CA SER A 56 22.71 -20.90 16.79
C SER A 56 23.76 -19.78 16.74
N LYS A 57 23.82 -18.93 17.78
CA LYS A 57 24.86 -17.88 17.86
C LYS A 57 26.29 -18.44 17.80
N LYS A 58 26.50 -19.68 18.26
CA LYS A 58 27.82 -20.36 18.24
C LYS A 58 28.13 -21.03 16.91
N LYS A 59 27.10 -21.32 16.11
CA LYS A 59 27.19 -21.92 14.78
C LYS A 59 26.15 -21.24 13.87
N PRO A 60 26.50 -20.07 13.31
CA PRO A 60 25.53 -19.20 12.64
C PRO A 60 25.13 -19.70 11.25
N TYR A 61 25.84 -20.68 10.69
CA TYR A 61 25.54 -21.30 9.40
C TYR A 61 25.95 -22.77 9.39
N PHE A 62 25.42 -23.51 8.42
CA PHE A 62 25.83 -24.87 8.11
C PHE A 62 26.88 -24.88 7.02
N GLU A 63 27.85 -25.79 7.12
CA GLU A 63 28.78 -26.08 6.02
C GLU A 63 28.04 -26.77 4.87
N ARG A 64 28.59 -26.70 3.65
CA ARG A 64 27.90 -27.22 2.46
C ARG A 64 27.49 -28.70 2.60
N HIS A 65 28.34 -29.56 3.17
CA HIS A 65 28.00 -30.97 3.37
C HIS A 65 26.80 -31.14 4.31
N GLU A 66 26.72 -30.37 5.39
CA GLU A 66 25.59 -30.37 6.32
C GLU A 66 24.31 -29.88 5.65
N ARG A 67 24.40 -28.89 4.76
CA ARG A 67 23.24 -28.41 3.98
C ARG A 67 22.69 -29.51 3.05
N LEU A 68 23.57 -30.31 2.46
CA LEU A 68 23.18 -31.47 1.64
C LEU A 68 22.61 -32.61 2.50
N GLU A 69 23.15 -32.83 3.71
CA GLU A 69 22.57 -33.77 4.68
C GLU A 69 21.17 -33.33 5.10
N ASN A 70 20.98 -32.04 5.39
CA ASN A 70 19.67 -31.47 5.73
C ASN A 70 18.66 -31.62 4.57
N LEU A 71 19.10 -31.46 3.32
CA LEU A 71 18.28 -31.74 2.13
C LEU A 71 17.87 -33.22 2.06
N SER A 72 18.81 -34.14 2.29
CA SER A 72 18.52 -35.58 2.34
C SER A 72 17.52 -35.93 3.44
N GLN A 73 17.71 -35.37 4.65
CA GLN A 73 16.77 -35.53 5.76
C GLN A 73 15.38 -34.99 5.41
N PHE A 74 15.30 -33.82 4.77
CA PHE A 74 14.04 -33.27 4.28
C PHE A 74 13.33 -34.24 3.34
N HIS A 75 14.00 -34.78 2.32
CA HIS A 75 13.40 -35.78 1.42
C HIS A 75 12.92 -37.03 2.15
N GLN A 76 13.70 -37.55 3.11
CA GLN A 76 13.29 -38.72 3.89
C GLN A 76 12.00 -38.47 4.66
N LYS A 77 11.85 -37.29 5.27
CA LYS A 77 10.62 -36.90 5.98
C LYS A 77 9.44 -36.77 5.01
N VAL A 78 9.67 -36.20 3.82
CA VAL A 78 8.64 -36.14 2.77
C VAL A 78 8.19 -37.56 2.35
N THR A 79 9.11 -38.48 2.06
CA THR A 79 8.76 -39.85 1.66
C THR A 79 8.11 -40.66 2.79
N ARG A 80 8.44 -40.38 4.06
CA ARG A 80 7.78 -40.99 5.23
C ARG A 80 6.36 -40.51 5.48
N GLY A 81 5.89 -39.50 4.75
CA GLY A 81 4.54 -38.97 4.92
C GLY A 81 4.41 -37.86 5.97
N GLU A 82 5.50 -37.25 6.45
CA GLU A 82 5.44 -36.09 7.35
C GLU A 82 4.95 -34.85 6.58
N ARG A 83 3.89 -34.18 7.06
CA ARG A 83 3.21 -33.08 6.35
C ARG A 83 2.90 -31.86 7.23
N ASP A 84 3.52 -31.77 8.40
CA ASP A 84 3.33 -30.62 9.29
C ASP A 84 4.09 -29.38 8.81
N ALA A 85 3.85 -28.24 9.44
CA ALA A 85 4.43 -26.93 9.11
C ALA A 85 5.97 -26.89 9.02
N SER A 86 6.68 -27.83 9.67
CA SER A 86 8.15 -27.93 9.54
C SER A 86 8.61 -28.53 8.21
N ILE A 87 7.73 -29.29 7.55
CA ILE A 87 7.99 -30.02 6.30
C ILE A 87 7.18 -29.46 5.13
N ALA A 88 5.99 -28.90 5.37
CA ALA A 88 5.15 -28.28 4.35
C ALA A 88 4.72 -26.87 4.79
N ILE A 89 5.18 -25.83 4.09
CA ILE A 89 4.96 -24.46 4.56
C ILE A 89 3.50 -24.04 4.38
N GLY A 90 2.94 -23.51 5.47
CA GLY A 90 1.54 -23.08 5.57
C GLY A 90 0.60 -24.16 6.08
N TYR A 91 1.07 -25.39 6.31
CA TYR A 91 0.32 -26.52 6.84
C TYR A 91 0.13 -26.44 8.37
N PRO A 92 -0.74 -27.28 8.96
CA PRO A 92 -0.88 -27.36 10.42
C PRO A 92 0.45 -27.70 11.11
N ALA A 93 0.65 -27.20 12.33
CA ALA A 93 1.79 -27.61 13.12
C ALA A 93 1.72 -29.10 13.50
N SER A 94 2.85 -29.70 13.88
CA SER A 94 2.93 -31.11 14.25
C SER A 94 2.14 -31.47 15.51
N GLU A 95 1.85 -30.47 16.36
CA GLU A 95 1.09 -30.65 17.59
C GLU A 95 -0.41 -30.64 17.32
N THR A 96 -1.04 -31.81 17.46
CA THR A 96 -2.45 -32.06 17.12
C THR A 96 -3.43 -31.77 18.26
N LYS A 97 -2.94 -31.59 19.50
CA LYS A 97 -3.81 -31.51 20.69
C LYS A 97 -4.30 -30.10 21.05
N GLU A 98 -3.59 -29.04 20.64
CA GLU A 98 -3.91 -27.67 21.07
C GLU A 98 -3.94 -26.62 19.94
N TYR A 99 -3.91 -27.03 18.66
CA TYR A 99 -3.79 -26.12 17.50
C TYR A 99 -2.71 -25.07 17.73
N ALA A 100 -1.44 -25.49 17.69
CA ALA A 100 -0.32 -24.59 17.99
C ALA A 100 -0.42 -23.29 17.16
N THR A 101 0.02 -22.17 17.74
CA THR A 101 -0.14 -20.81 17.19
C THR A 101 0.53 -20.60 15.83
N THR A 102 1.39 -21.52 15.42
CA THR A 102 2.10 -21.57 14.13
C THR A 102 1.41 -22.46 13.09
N SER A 103 0.24 -23.01 13.39
CA SER A 103 -0.57 -23.78 12.44
C SER A 103 -1.13 -22.86 11.35
N GLY A 104 -1.18 -23.34 10.11
CA GLY A 104 -1.84 -22.67 8.99
C GLY A 104 -2.97 -23.50 8.40
N LEU A 105 -4.03 -22.82 7.95
CA LEU A 105 -5.23 -23.34 7.25
C LEU A 105 -5.67 -24.75 7.70
N VAL A 106 -5.84 -24.94 9.00
CA VAL A 106 -6.34 -26.18 9.60
C VAL A 106 -7.78 -26.42 9.13
N SER A 107 -8.10 -27.64 8.71
CA SER A 107 -9.41 -28.03 8.20
C SER A 107 -9.81 -29.40 8.71
N ASP A 108 -11.09 -29.58 9.02
CA ASP A 108 -11.69 -30.88 9.36
C ASP A 108 -11.92 -31.77 8.11
N ILE A 109 -11.67 -31.22 6.91
CA ILE A 109 -11.74 -31.97 5.66
C ILE A 109 -10.47 -32.81 5.54
N ASN A 110 -10.63 -34.13 5.42
CA ASN A 110 -9.51 -35.03 5.17
C ASN A 110 -8.99 -34.81 3.73
N LEU A 111 -7.82 -34.19 3.62
CA LEU A 111 -7.16 -33.93 2.35
C LEU A 111 -5.91 -34.80 2.26
N GLU A 112 -5.84 -35.67 1.25
CA GLU A 112 -4.62 -36.41 0.95
C GLU A 112 -3.55 -35.45 0.40
N ILE A 113 -2.39 -35.39 1.08
CA ILE A 113 -1.29 -34.48 0.71
C ILE A 113 -0.18 -35.31 0.07
N SER A 114 -0.06 -35.21 -1.25
CA SER A 114 1.00 -35.87 -2.01
C SER A 114 2.39 -35.35 -1.64
N GLU A 115 3.44 -36.11 -1.93
CA GLU A 115 4.81 -35.63 -1.80
C GLU A 115 5.06 -34.38 -2.64
N GLU A 116 4.49 -34.34 -3.84
CA GLU A 116 4.58 -33.19 -4.75
C GLU A 116 4.02 -31.91 -4.11
N ALA A 117 2.87 -32.02 -3.43
CA ALA A 117 2.23 -30.90 -2.75
C ALA A 117 3.13 -30.26 -1.69
N THR A 118 3.96 -31.06 -1.03
CA THR A 118 4.95 -30.59 -0.05
C THR A 118 6.00 -29.71 -0.72
N TYR A 119 6.68 -30.16 -1.77
CA TYR A 119 7.67 -29.35 -2.48
C TYR A 119 7.06 -28.06 -3.04
N LEU A 120 5.86 -28.15 -3.62
CA LEU A 120 5.13 -26.99 -4.14
C LEU A 120 4.78 -25.97 -3.05
N SER A 121 4.53 -26.41 -1.81
CA SER A 121 4.24 -25.50 -0.70
C SER A 121 5.42 -24.58 -0.36
N TRP A 122 6.65 -25.07 -0.46
CA TRP A 122 7.86 -24.28 -0.25
C TRP A 122 8.04 -23.25 -1.34
N ILE A 123 7.97 -23.71 -2.60
CA ILE A 123 8.08 -22.85 -3.78
C ILE A 123 7.02 -21.74 -3.73
N GLY A 124 5.76 -22.11 -3.48
CA GLY A 124 4.66 -21.17 -3.43
C GLY A 124 4.71 -20.21 -2.24
N SER A 125 5.12 -20.69 -1.06
CA SER A 125 5.32 -19.81 0.10
C SER A 125 6.38 -18.75 -0.17
N SER A 126 7.50 -19.13 -0.79
CA SER A 126 8.58 -18.18 -1.09
C SER A 126 8.20 -17.10 -2.11
N LEU A 127 7.09 -17.26 -2.83
CA LEU A 127 6.54 -16.25 -3.76
C LEU A 127 5.69 -15.18 -3.06
N SER A 128 5.53 -15.27 -1.74
CA SER A 128 4.75 -14.31 -0.95
C SER A 128 5.38 -12.93 -0.96
N ILE A 129 4.53 -11.91 -1.06
CA ILE A 129 4.91 -10.51 -1.23
C ILE A 129 4.71 -9.80 0.09
N GLY A 130 5.80 -9.50 0.81
CA GLY A 130 5.77 -8.84 2.12
C GLY A 130 5.43 -7.36 2.01
N VAL A 131 4.50 -6.91 2.84
CA VAL A 131 4.04 -5.51 2.92
C VAL A 131 4.02 -4.99 4.36
N SER A 132 4.09 -3.67 4.50
CA SER A 132 4.11 -3.00 5.79
C SER A 132 2.86 -3.35 6.62
N GLY A 133 3.05 -3.49 7.93
CA GLY A 133 2.05 -4.04 8.85
C GLY A 133 2.27 -5.50 9.22
N GLY A 134 3.35 -6.12 8.72
CA GLY A 134 3.73 -7.50 9.07
C GLY A 134 2.92 -8.56 8.32
N TYR A 135 2.32 -8.19 7.19
CA TYR A 135 1.54 -9.11 6.36
C TYR A 135 2.27 -9.43 5.06
N ALA A 136 1.86 -10.50 4.42
CA ALA A 136 2.24 -10.87 3.07
C ALA A 136 0.98 -11.11 2.22
N ILE A 137 1.14 -10.93 0.91
CA ILE A 137 0.09 -11.12 -0.09
C ILE A 137 0.54 -12.18 -1.09
N LEU A 138 -0.34 -13.11 -1.43
CA LEU A 138 -0.15 -14.07 -2.53
C LEU A 138 -1.19 -13.86 -3.61
N PHE A 139 -0.74 -13.55 -4.83
CA PHE A 139 -1.56 -13.50 -6.04
C PHE A 139 -1.32 -14.74 -6.89
N ASN A 140 -2.38 -15.46 -7.25
CA ASN A 140 -2.28 -16.64 -8.12
C ASN A 140 -2.31 -16.25 -9.60
N ASP A 141 -1.42 -15.36 -10.01
CA ASP A 141 -1.29 -14.88 -11.39
C ASP A 141 0.07 -15.29 -11.98
N PRO A 142 0.14 -16.03 -13.10
CA PRO A 142 1.40 -16.51 -13.66
C PRO A 142 2.43 -15.41 -13.94
N ALA A 143 2.01 -14.22 -14.38
CA ALA A 143 2.93 -13.14 -14.69
C ALA A 143 3.51 -12.50 -13.43
N ILE A 144 2.68 -12.31 -12.39
CA ILE A 144 3.14 -11.82 -11.08
C ILE A 144 4.11 -12.84 -10.46
N LEU A 145 3.74 -14.12 -10.44
CA LEU A 145 4.56 -15.18 -9.83
C LEU A 145 5.91 -15.31 -10.53
N TYR A 146 5.95 -15.29 -11.86
CA TYR A 146 7.20 -15.36 -12.60
C TYR A 146 8.07 -14.11 -12.37
N ALA A 147 7.48 -12.92 -12.36
CA ALA A 147 8.21 -11.69 -12.05
C ALA A 147 8.80 -11.71 -10.64
N THR A 148 8.09 -12.26 -9.65
CA THR A 148 8.63 -12.46 -8.29
C THR A 148 9.86 -13.36 -8.30
N PHE A 149 9.78 -14.49 -9.01
CA PHE A 149 10.89 -15.44 -9.15
C PHE A 149 12.13 -14.81 -9.79
N GLU A 150 11.97 -13.94 -10.80
CA GLU A 150 13.12 -13.21 -11.38
C GLU A 150 13.90 -12.45 -10.31
N GLY A 151 13.19 -11.87 -9.34
CA GLY A 151 13.79 -11.14 -8.22
C GLY A 151 14.58 -12.01 -7.26
N TRP A 152 14.30 -13.31 -7.17
CA TRP A 152 15.04 -14.22 -6.27
C TRP A 152 16.50 -14.33 -6.67
N LYS A 153 16.76 -14.38 -7.99
CA LYS A 153 18.12 -14.46 -8.54
C LYS A 153 18.90 -13.19 -8.20
N VAL A 154 18.27 -12.03 -8.39
CA VAL A 154 18.86 -10.73 -8.06
C VAL A 154 19.21 -10.63 -6.56
N TYR A 155 18.30 -11.07 -5.67
CA TYR A 155 18.61 -11.04 -4.23
C TYR A 155 19.75 -11.98 -3.85
N ARG A 156 19.78 -13.18 -4.45
CA ARG A 156 20.85 -14.15 -4.26
C ARG A 156 22.19 -13.58 -4.71
N GLU A 157 22.24 -12.94 -5.88
CA GLU A 157 23.45 -12.26 -6.37
C GLU A 157 23.96 -11.21 -5.37
N TYR A 158 23.08 -10.36 -4.83
CA TYR A 158 23.49 -9.37 -3.83
C TYR A 158 23.92 -9.96 -2.48
N LEU A 159 23.32 -11.06 -2.03
CA LEU A 159 23.76 -11.71 -0.80
C LEU A 159 25.16 -12.33 -0.94
N ASN A 160 25.49 -12.80 -2.16
CA ASN A 160 26.77 -13.40 -2.50
C ASN A 160 27.86 -12.37 -2.82
N ASP A 161 27.49 -11.11 -3.03
CA ASP A 161 28.45 -10.01 -3.25
C ASP A 161 29.24 -9.72 -1.96
N VAL A 162 30.57 -9.86 -2.05
CA VAL A 162 31.51 -9.62 -0.95
C VAL A 162 31.57 -8.15 -0.52
N THR A 163 31.17 -7.22 -1.39
CA THR A 163 31.07 -5.80 -1.03
C THR A 163 29.81 -5.50 -0.21
N LEU A 164 28.83 -6.41 -0.23
CA LEU A 164 27.55 -6.33 0.48
C LEU A 164 27.49 -7.33 1.64
N GLU A 165 28.60 -7.59 2.31
CA GLU A 165 28.68 -8.53 3.44
C GLU A 165 27.64 -8.26 4.54
N ARG A 166 27.30 -6.99 4.76
CA ARG A 166 26.33 -6.52 5.76
C ARG A 166 24.87 -6.68 5.33
N LEU A 167 24.59 -7.07 4.08
CA LEU A 167 23.23 -7.33 3.62
C LEU A 167 22.64 -8.52 4.36
N ARG A 168 21.52 -8.27 5.05
CA ARG A 168 20.87 -9.28 5.86
C ARG A 168 20.23 -10.38 5.01
N PRO A 169 20.40 -11.66 5.37
CA PRO A 169 19.68 -12.78 4.78
C PRO A 169 18.24 -12.86 5.31
N ASN A 170 17.49 -13.87 4.87
CA ASN A 170 16.17 -14.24 5.39
C ASN A 170 15.04 -13.21 5.17
N GLN A 171 15.20 -12.29 4.21
CA GLN A 171 14.21 -11.25 3.94
C GLN A 171 13.40 -11.47 2.64
N ILE A 172 13.27 -12.71 2.15
CA ILE A 172 12.68 -12.96 0.82
C ILE A 172 11.29 -12.34 0.61
N PHE A 173 10.39 -12.36 1.60
CA PHE A 173 9.07 -11.73 1.46
C PHE A 173 9.18 -10.21 1.30
N THR A 174 9.99 -9.58 2.16
CA THR A 174 10.28 -8.14 2.09
C THR A 174 10.91 -7.76 0.76
N TRP A 175 11.87 -8.57 0.30
CA TRP A 175 12.52 -8.42 -1.00
C TRP A 175 11.50 -8.52 -2.14
N ASN A 176 10.66 -9.55 -2.15
CA ASN A 176 9.63 -9.73 -3.19
C ASN A 176 8.70 -8.50 -3.29
N GLY A 177 8.34 -7.89 -2.16
CA GLY A 177 7.55 -6.66 -2.10
C GLY A 177 8.24 -5.49 -2.80
N GLN A 178 9.49 -5.22 -2.45
CA GLN A 178 10.30 -4.17 -3.08
C GLN A 178 10.54 -4.45 -4.57
N TRP A 179 10.98 -5.67 -4.89
CA TRP A 179 11.28 -6.10 -6.24
C TRP A 179 10.09 -5.93 -7.17
N LEU A 180 8.91 -6.47 -6.82
CA LEU A 180 7.73 -6.35 -7.68
C LEU A 180 7.28 -4.91 -7.85
N THR A 181 7.34 -4.11 -6.78
CA THR A 181 6.99 -2.69 -6.83
C THR A 181 7.89 -1.96 -7.82
N TYR A 182 9.20 -2.21 -7.78
CA TYR A 182 10.14 -1.62 -8.73
C TYR A 182 10.00 -2.18 -10.14
N ARG A 183 9.92 -3.51 -10.29
CA ARG A 183 9.84 -4.25 -11.55
C ARG A 183 8.64 -3.85 -12.42
N PHE A 184 7.53 -3.44 -11.79
CA PHE A 184 6.33 -2.92 -12.44
C PHE A 184 6.18 -1.39 -12.29
N SER A 185 7.20 -0.70 -11.80
CA SER A 185 7.23 0.76 -11.81
C SER A 185 7.67 1.29 -13.18
N TRP A 186 7.29 2.53 -13.46
CA TRP A 186 7.79 3.26 -14.64
C TRP A 186 9.29 3.59 -14.56
N LYS A 187 9.90 3.44 -13.39
CA LYS A 187 11.32 3.68 -13.14
C LYS A 187 12.20 2.45 -13.36
N PHE A 188 11.60 1.31 -13.68
CA PHE A 188 12.34 0.09 -13.94
C PHE A 188 13.30 0.30 -15.13
N ARG A 189 14.56 -0.06 -14.93
CA ARG A 189 15.56 -0.14 -16.01
C ARG A 189 16.22 -1.49 -15.94
N SER A 190 16.49 -2.15 -17.05
CA SER A 190 17.08 -3.50 -17.04
C SER A 190 18.54 -3.54 -16.58
N ASP A 191 19.24 -2.40 -16.65
CA ASP A 191 20.65 -2.20 -16.30
C ASP A 191 20.82 -1.55 -14.91
N PHE A 192 19.86 -1.76 -14.00
CA PHE A 192 19.95 -1.24 -12.63
C PHE A 192 21.13 -1.84 -11.86
N ASP A 193 21.62 -1.08 -10.88
CA ASP A 193 22.64 -1.50 -9.94
C ASP A 193 22.19 -1.28 -8.49
N PHE A 194 23.04 -1.63 -7.52
CA PHE A 194 22.74 -1.45 -6.11
C PHE A 194 22.44 0.01 -5.74
N LEU A 195 23.17 0.98 -6.32
CA LEU A 195 22.96 2.41 -6.07
C LEU A 195 21.60 2.88 -6.57
N THR A 196 21.15 2.38 -7.73
CA THR A 196 19.81 2.64 -8.26
C THR A 196 18.74 2.16 -7.27
N LEU A 197 18.87 0.93 -6.75
CA LEU A 197 17.92 0.39 -5.77
C LEU A 197 17.98 1.14 -4.43
N GLN A 198 19.16 1.56 -3.99
CA GLN A 198 19.33 2.40 -2.80
C GLN A 198 18.64 3.76 -2.97
N GLY A 199 18.74 4.38 -4.15
CA GLY A 199 18.01 5.61 -4.50
C GLY A 199 16.49 5.43 -4.45
N GLU A 200 15.99 4.25 -4.84
CA GLU A 200 14.58 3.84 -4.70
C GLU A 200 14.21 3.38 -3.27
N LYS A 201 15.11 3.56 -2.30
CA LYS A 201 14.91 3.26 -0.87
C LYS A 201 14.61 1.78 -0.59
N PHE A 202 15.19 0.87 -1.39
CA PHE A 202 15.14 -0.57 -1.11
C PHE A 202 15.72 -0.92 0.24
N PHE A 203 16.75 -0.19 0.67
CA PHE A 203 17.57 -0.54 1.81
C PHE A 203 17.58 0.55 2.88
N THR A 204 17.62 0.14 4.14
CA THR A 204 18.13 0.94 5.25
C THR A 204 19.56 0.49 5.50
N VAL A 205 20.50 1.44 5.42
CA VAL A 205 21.94 1.20 5.61
C VAL A 205 22.35 1.79 6.94
N SER A 206 22.89 0.97 7.83
CA SER A 206 23.53 1.39 9.08
C SER A 206 25.01 1.03 9.06
N GLU A 207 25.74 1.44 10.11
CA GLU A 207 27.15 1.06 10.28
C GLU A 207 27.35 -0.46 10.40
N THR A 208 26.32 -1.21 10.80
CA THR A 208 26.44 -2.64 11.13
C THR A 208 25.64 -3.54 10.20
N GLU A 209 24.59 -3.04 9.55
CA GLU A 209 23.69 -3.86 8.73
C GLU A 209 23.10 -3.10 7.54
N ILE A 210 22.84 -3.84 6.46
CA ILE A 210 22.00 -3.38 5.34
C ILE A 210 20.73 -4.24 5.38
N GLY A 211 19.61 -3.61 5.70
CA GLY A 211 18.31 -4.26 5.77
C GLY A 211 17.42 -3.87 4.59
N VAL A 212 16.71 -4.84 4.01
CA VAL A 212 15.66 -4.54 3.03
C VAL A 212 14.47 -3.89 3.74
N ASN A 213 13.99 -2.77 3.21
CA ASN A 213 12.83 -2.04 3.71
C ASN A 213 11.54 -2.72 3.26
N THR A 214 10.54 -2.83 4.15
CA THR A 214 9.23 -3.33 3.76
C THR A 214 8.43 -2.26 3.03
N ILE A 215 7.83 -2.64 1.90
CA ILE A 215 7.06 -1.72 1.06
C ILE A 215 5.65 -1.51 1.61
N GLU A 216 5.11 -0.29 1.46
CA GLU A 216 3.70 -0.03 1.72
C GLU A 216 2.83 -0.71 0.65
N TRP A 217 1.75 -1.38 1.06
CA TRP A 217 0.91 -2.16 0.14
C TRP A 217 0.30 -1.27 -0.97
N SER A 218 0.04 0.01 -0.69
CA SER A 218 -0.50 0.96 -1.67
C SER A 218 0.47 1.23 -2.82
N LYS A 219 1.78 1.29 -2.58
CA LYS A 219 2.80 1.44 -3.63
C LYS A 219 2.88 0.21 -4.54
N LEU A 220 2.83 -0.98 -3.94
CA LEU A 220 2.69 -2.23 -4.68
C LEU A 220 1.40 -2.21 -5.51
N PHE A 221 0.29 -1.79 -4.90
CA PHE A 221 -1.01 -1.69 -5.56
C PHE A 221 -0.97 -0.77 -6.79
N PHE A 222 -0.36 0.41 -6.70
CA PHE A 222 -0.23 1.32 -7.86
C PHE A 222 0.65 0.74 -8.96
N SER A 223 1.74 0.05 -8.60
CA SER A 223 2.62 -0.60 -9.57
C SER A 223 1.90 -1.72 -10.32
N LEU A 224 1.16 -2.57 -9.60
CA LEU A 224 0.30 -3.58 -10.20
C LEU A 224 -0.84 -2.96 -11.01
N SER A 225 -1.40 -1.83 -10.55
CA SER A 225 -2.47 -1.12 -11.27
C SER A 225 -2.02 -0.57 -12.62
N ARG A 226 -0.77 -0.11 -12.72
CA ARG A 226 -0.18 0.30 -13.99
C ARG A 226 -0.06 -0.89 -14.96
N GLN A 227 0.39 -2.02 -14.46
CA GLN A 227 0.66 -3.20 -15.29
C GLN A 227 -0.62 -3.96 -15.67
N PHE A 228 -1.61 -4.00 -14.78
CA PHE A 228 -2.84 -4.79 -14.92
C PHE A 228 -4.12 -3.95 -14.66
N PRO A 229 -4.31 -2.82 -15.37
CA PRO A 229 -5.27 -1.78 -15.01
C PRO A 229 -6.72 -2.23 -15.02
N ASP A 230 -7.12 -3.19 -15.86
CA ASP A 230 -8.51 -3.65 -15.94
C ASP A 230 -8.74 -5.00 -15.24
N SER A 231 -7.72 -5.51 -14.55
CA SER A 231 -7.82 -6.80 -13.87
C SER A 231 -8.34 -6.69 -12.45
N ILE A 232 -8.98 -7.77 -11.99
CA ILE A 232 -9.32 -8.01 -10.59
C ILE A 232 -8.55 -9.25 -10.19
N GLN A 233 -7.62 -9.11 -9.25
CA GLN A 233 -6.79 -10.22 -8.79
C GLN A 233 -7.14 -10.59 -7.36
N THR A 234 -7.35 -11.87 -7.07
CA THR A 234 -7.58 -12.32 -5.70
C THR A 234 -6.25 -12.42 -4.96
N GLY A 235 -6.07 -11.60 -3.94
CA GLY A 235 -4.92 -11.65 -3.04
C GLY A 235 -5.26 -12.40 -1.75
N TYR A 236 -4.48 -13.42 -1.41
CA TYR A 236 -4.52 -14.05 -0.09
C TYR A 236 -3.63 -13.26 0.87
N VAL A 237 -4.21 -12.71 1.94
CA VAL A 237 -3.51 -11.85 2.91
C VAL A 237 -3.37 -12.57 4.24
N PHE A 238 -2.12 -12.68 4.70
CA PHE A 238 -1.75 -13.46 5.89
C PHE A 238 -0.46 -12.94 6.51
N SER A 239 -0.09 -13.46 7.67
CA SER A 239 1.17 -13.22 8.36
C SER A 239 1.70 -14.54 8.88
N LEU A 240 2.97 -14.86 8.60
CA LEU A 240 3.68 -15.99 9.21
C LEU A 240 4.71 -15.43 10.20
N GLY A 241 4.76 -16.00 11.40
CA GLY A 241 5.64 -15.54 12.46
C GLY A 241 5.52 -16.43 13.70
N GLN A 242 5.69 -15.85 14.89
CA GLN A 242 5.42 -16.57 16.15
C GLN A 242 3.95 -16.98 16.29
N THR A 243 3.05 -16.15 15.79
CA THR A 243 1.62 -16.44 15.65
C THR A 243 1.21 -16.18 14.22
N ASN A 244 0.72 -17.21 13.55
CA ASN A 244 0.18 -17.06 12.20
C ASN A 244 -1.16 -16.32 12.26
N LYS A 245 -1.38 -15.42 11.30
CA LYS A 245 -2.66 -14.72 11.12
C LYS A 245 -3.12 -14.90 9.69
N THR A 246 -4.38 -15.25 9.49
CA THR A 246 -5.01 -15.27 8.17
C THR A 246 -6.09 -14.21 8.16
N LEU A 247 -6.00 -13.23 7.25
CA LEU A 247 -7.09 -12.28 7.01
C LEU A 247 -8.08 -12.85 5.99
N GLY A 248 -7.59 -13.57 4.98
CA GLY A 248 -8.41 -14.25 3.99
C GLY A 248 -8.07 -13.88 2.56
N PHE A 249 -9.04 -14.05 1.67
CA PHE A 249 -8.94 -13.78 0.25
C PHE A 249 -9.74 -12.53 -0.09
N PHE A 250 -9.10 -11.56 -0.74
CA PHE A 250 -9.72 -10.29 -1.09
C PHE A 250 -9.53 -10.00 -2.57
N PRO A 251 -10.55 -9.53 -3.30
CA PRO A 251 -10.39 -9.03 -4.65
C PRO A 251 -9.65 -7.68 -4.63
N PHE A 252 -8.59 -7.56 -5.42
CA PHE A 252 -7.84 -6.33 -5.65
C PHE A 252 -8.29 -5.73 -6.98
N HIS A 253 -9.01 -4.60 -6.91
CA HIS A 253 -9.56 -3.90 -8.06
C HIS A 253 -8.56 -2.88 -8.58
N PHE A 254 -7.58 -3.33 -9.36
CA PHE A 254 -6.48 -2.50 -9.86
C PHE A 254 -6.93 -1.30 -10.70
N LYS A 255 -8.12 -1.37 -11.31
CA LYS A 255 -8.73 -0.22 -11.98
C LYS A 255 -8.88 1.00 -11.08
N SER A 256 -9.14 0.80 -9.78
CA SER A 256 -9.27 1.90 -8.82
C SER A 256 -7.98 2.72 -8.71
N GLY A 257 -6.80 2.09 -8.77
CA GLY A 257 -5.52 2.79 -8.69
C GLY A 257 -5.26 3.64 -9.94
N SER A 258 -5.44 3.05 -11.11
CA SER A 258 -5.29 3.74 -12.39
C SER A 258 -6.29 4.88 -12.58
N ASN A 259 -7.54 4.68 -12.12
CA ASN A 259 -8.54 5.73 -12.09
C ASN A 259 -8.14 6.89 -11.17
N LEU A 260 -7.61 6.61 -9.98
CA LEU A 260 -7.20 7.65 -9.04
C LEU A 260 -6.04 8.49 -9.59
N VAL A 261 -5.05 7.84 -10.24
CA VAL A 261 -3.97 8.53 -10.96
C VAL A 261 -4.52 9.40 -12.09
N SER A 262 -5.49 8.89 -12.87
CA SER A 262 -6.14 9.67 -13.93
C SER A 262 -6.86 10.91 -13.37
N VAL A 263 -7.56 10.78 -12.25
CA VAL A 263 -8.22 11.92 -11.58
C VAL A 263 -7.18 12.94 -11.12
N TYR A 264 -6.07 12.50 -10.51
CA TYR A 264 -5.01 13.40 -10.07
C TYR A 264 -4.48 14.24 -11.24
N LYS A 265 -4.11 13.56 -12.34
CA LYS A 265 -3.55 14.20 -13.53
C LYS A 265 -4.51 15.19 -14.18
N LYS A 266 -5.81 14.90 -14.17
CA LYS A 266 -6.84 15.81 -14.67
C LYS A 266 -6.97 17.07 -13.81
N LEU A 267 -6.89 16.95 -12.49
CA LEU A 267 -7.05 18.07 -11.57
C LEU A 267 -5.81 18.96 -11.46
N TRP A 268 -4.62 18.36 -11.52
CA TRP A 268 -3.37 19.05 -11.16
C TRP A 268 -2.33 19.08 -12.30
N GLY A 269 -2.56 18.31 -13.37
CA GLY A 269 -1.64 18.16 -14.49
C GLY A 269 -0.65 17.00 -14.31
N GLU A 270 -0.11 16.54 -15.45
CA GLU A 270 0.89 15.46 -15.50
C GLU A 270 2.20 15.86 -14.81
N ASP A 271 2.66 17.10 -15.03
CA ASP A 271 3.92 17.58 -14.46
C ASP A 271 3.89 17.64 -12.93
N ASP A 272 2.75 18.04 -12.34
CA ASP A 272 2.57 18.02 -10.89
C ASP A 272 2.56 16.58 -10.37
N TYR A 273 1.85 15.68 -11.05
CA TYR A 273 1.85 14.26 -10.69
C TYR A 273 3.25 13.66 -10.71
N LEU A 274 4.04 13.89 -11.77
CA LEU A 274 5.40 13.33 -11.87
C LEU A 274 6.32 13.83 -10.76
N LYS A 275 6.18 15.10 -10.34
CA LYS A 275 6.92 15.68 -9.21
C LYS A 275 6.49 15.09 -7.87
N ASN A 276 5.19 14.86 -7.69
CA ASN A 276 4.60 14.52 -6.39
C ASN A 276 4.20 13.04 -6.23
N THR A 277 4.41 12.19 -7.25
CA THR A 277 3.93 10.80 -7.29
C THR A 277 4.36 9.98 -6.07
N ALA A 278 5.59 10.15 -5.59
CA ALA A 278 6.08 9.38 -4.45
C ALA A 278 5.36 9.77 -3.15
N ALA A 279 5.06 11.06 -2.96
CA ALA A 279 4.31 11.56 -1.82
C ALA A 279 2.84 11.16 -1.90
N PHE A 280 2.23 11.32 -3.09
CA PHE A 280 0.86 10.87 -3.37
C PHE A 280 0.66 9.39 -3.07
N GLU A 281 1.47 8.49 -3.67
CA GLU A 281 1.33 7.04 -3.46
C GLU A 281 1.57 6.63 -2.00
N SER A 282 2.45 7.35 -1.29
CA SER A 282 2.68 7.11 0.15
C SER A 282 1.49 7.55 0.99
N LEU A 283 0.85 8.67 0.68
CA LEU A 283 -0.31 9.14 1.46
C LEU A 283 -1.54 8.25 1.27
N ILE A 284 -1.67 7.60 0.12
CA ILE A 284 -2.81 6.75 -0.21
C ILE A 284 -2.76 5.40 0.53
N GLY A 285 -3.93 4.99 1.03
CA GLY A 285 -4.18 3.65 1.54
C GLY A 285 -4.38 3.62 3.06
N LYS A 286 -5.45 2.95 3.49
CA LYS A 286 -5.61 2.53 4.88
C LYS A 286 -4.52 1.53 5.26
N ARG A 287 -4.39 1.22 6.55
CA ARG A 287 -3.59 0.05 6.98
C ARG A 287 -4.18 -1.22 6.35
N ILE A 288 -3.35 -2.18 5.91
CA ILE A 288 -3.80 -3.31 5.08
C ILE A 288 -4.90 -4.17 5.74
N ASP A 289 -4.83 -4.39 7.05
CA ASP A 289 -5.88 -5.06 7.83
C ASP A 289 -7.22 -4.30 7.78
N ARG A 290 -7.19 -2.98 7.96
CA ARG A 290 -8.38 -2.11 7.83
C ARG A 290 -8.90 -2.03 6.40
N ALA A 291 -8.02 -2.13 5.41
CA ALA A 291 -8.42 -2.25 4.02
C ALA A 291 -9.14 -3.57 3.76
N CYS A 292 -8.67 -4.68 4.36
CA CYS A 292 -9.30 -6.00 4.24
C CYS A 292 -10.69 -6.05 4.90
N GLU A 293 -10.94 -5.28 5.97
CA GLU A 293 -12.27 -5.18 6.61
C GLU A 293 -13.37 -4.68 5.66
N LEU A 294 -13.01 -4.01 4.55
CA LEU A 294 -13.95 -3.56 3.53
C LEU A 294 -14.43 -4.69 2.59
N GLY A 295 -13.88 -5.90 2.71
CA GLY A 295 -14.22 -7.07 1.88
C GLY A 295 -13.61 -7.05 0.48
N ALA A 296 -13.19 -5.88 -0.02
CA ALA A 296 -12.50 -5.72 -1.30
C ALA A 296 -11.46 -4.60 -1.23
N ILE A 297 -10.32 -4.79 -1.90
CA ILE A 297 -9.25 -3.79 -1.98
C ILE A 297 -9.44 -2.98 -3.26
N GLY A 298 -10.18 -1.87 -3.13
CA GLY A 298 -10.48 -0.94 -4.21
C GLY A 298 -10.42 0.52 -3.75
N LEU A 299 -11.22 1.38 -4.35
CA LEU A 299 -11.16 2.83 -4.10
C LEU A 299 -11.35 3.22 -2.63
N GLN A 300 -12.26 2.58 -1.90
CA GLN A 300 -12.46 2.82 -0.46
C GLN A 300 -11.23 2.44 0.39
N ALA A 301 -10.52 1.36 0.00
CA ALA A 301 -9.29 0.94 0.67
C ALA A 301 -8.14 1.93 0.44
N LEU A 302 -8.18 2.64 -0.70
CA LEU A 302 -7.23 3.69 -1.09
C LEU A 302 -7.53 5.05 -0.42
N GLU A 303 -8.35 5.10 0.64
CA GLU A 303 -8.53 6.34 1.40
C GLU A 303 -7.17 6.89 1.88
N PRO A 304 -6.88 8.18 1.64
CA PRO A 304 -5.66 8.81 2.11
C PRO A 304 -5.54 8.77 3.64
N ARG A 305 -4.34 8.46 4.12
CA ARG A 305 -4.01 8.48 5.55
C ARG A 305 -4.27 9.87 6.12
N GLY A 306 -5.01 9.93 7.23
CA GLY A 306 -5.31 11.18 7.92
C GLY A 306 -6.55 11.92 7.41
N LEU A 307 -7.20 11.47 6.33
CA LEU A 307 -8.44 12.08 5.84
C LEU A 307 -9.63 11.81 6.80
N THR A 308 -9.68 10.63 7.43
CA THR A 308 -10.81 10.20 8.25
C THR A 308 -11.22 11.20 9.33
N LYS A 309 -10.24 11.90 9.95
CA LYS A 309 -10.49 12.85 11.04
C LYS A 309 -11.31 14.07 10.63
N TYR A 310 -11.35 14.40 9.33
CA TYR A 310 -12.08 15.55 8.82
C TYR A 310 -13.57 15.27 8.59
N PHE A 311 -14.00 14.01 8.65
CA PHE A 311 -15.43 13.64 8.56
C PHE A 311 -16.22 13.92 9.85
N SER A 312 -15.54 14.03 11.00
CA SER A 312 -16.17 14.30 12.30
C SER A 312 -15.99 15.75 12.73
N GLU A 313 -14.76 16.18 13.04
CA GLU A 313 -14.50 17.48 13.70
C GLU A 313 -13.18 18.15 13.25
N GLY A 314 -12.49 17.60 12.24
CA GLY A 314 -11.23 18.17 11.78
C GLY A 314 -11.39 19.59 11.21
N ASN A 315 -10.69 20.57 11.82
CA ASN A 315 -10.46 21.87 11.21
C ASN A 315 -9.41 21.74 10.10
N ILE A 316 -9.75 22.24 8.91
CA ILE A 316 -8.86 22.27 7.76
C ILE A 316 -8.12 23.61 7.81
N ASP A 317 -6.82 23.57 8.04
CA ASP A 317 -5.95 24.75 7.97
C ASP A 317 -5.05 24.62 6.74
N LEU A 318 -5.33 25.45 5.75
CA LEU A 318 -4.51 25.63 4.54
C LEU A 318 -3.93 27.05 4.46
N SER A 319 -3.95 27.81 5.56
CA SER A 319 -3.45 29.19 5.58
C SER A 319 -1.99 29.28 5.11
N LYS A 320 -1.66 30.36 4.39
CA LYS A 320 -0.27 30.62 3.98
C LYS A 320 0.57 30.87 5.23
N PRO A 321 1.71 30.18 5.41
CA PRO A 321 2.54 30.39 6.58
C PRO A 321 3.13 31.80 6.58
N ALA A 322 3.13 32.47 7.73
CA ALA A 322 3.77 33.76 7.89
C ALA A 322 5.30 33.60 7.96
N ILE A 323 6.01 34.15 6.98
CA ILE A 323 7.48 34.15 6.94
C ILE A 323 7.97 35.56 7.28
N LEU A 324 8.13 35.82 8.58
CA LEU A 324 8.66 37.08 9.11
C LEU A 324 9.98 36.83 9.82
N LEU A 325 10.92 37.77 9.72
CA LEU A 325 12.18 37.74 10.46
C LEU A 325 11.90 37.84 11.97
N LYS A 326 12.46 36.95 12.79
CA LYS A 326 12.32 37.04 14.25
C LYS A 326 13.36 37.99 14.85
N LYS A 327 13.01 38.63 15.97
CA LYS A 327 13.95 39.46 16.72
C LYS A 327 15.07 38.57 17.27
N ASN A 328 16.33 38.88 16.97
CA ASN A 328 17.54 38.13 17.32
C ASN A 328 17.81 36.84 16.50
N GLU A 329 17.23 36.69 15.32
CA GLU A 329 17.54 35.60 14.40
C GLU A 329 18.62 36.02 13.40
N THR A 330 19.62 35.16 13.17
CA THR A 330 20.65 35.39 12.14
C THR A 330 20.11 35.10 10.74
N GLU A 331 20.78 35.61 9.70
CA GLU A 331 20.37 35.40 8.31
C GLU A 331 20.38 33.92 7.91
N ILE A 332 21.35 33.15 8.41
CA ILE A 332 21.45 31.70 8.19
C ILE A 332 20.28 30.97 8.84
N GLU A 333 19.97 31.26 10.11
CA GLU A 333 18.84 30.66 10.83
C GLU A 333 17.50 31.01 10.17
N PHE A 334 17.36 32.23 9.65
CA PHE A 334 16.17 32.66 8.92
C PHE A 334 15.97 31.84 7.64
N GLU A 335 17.01 31.68 6.80
CA GLU A 335 16.89 30.93 5.56
C GLU A 335 16.65 29.43 5.81
N GLU A 336 17.27 28.84 6.84
CA GLU A 336 16.96 27.47 7.26
C GLU A 336 15.50 27.30 7.70
N ARG A 337 14.99 28.24 8.52
CA ARG A 337 13.61 28.21 8.97
C ARG A 337 12.64 28.41 7.82
N LYS A 338 12.92 29.36 6.93
CA LYS A 338 12.13 29.63 5.73
C LYS A 338 12.04 28.40 4.84
N SER A 339 13.16 27.73 4.58
CA SER A 339 13.20 26.47 3.82
C SER A 339 12.34 25.37 4.47
N LYS A 340 12.46 25.17 5.79
CA LYS A 340 11.63 24.21 6.55
C LYS A 340 10.13 24.54 6.48
N ILE A 341 9.77 25.82 6.61
CA ILE A 341 8.37 26.28 6.51
C ILE A 341 7.81 26.02 5.11
N LEU A 342 8.56 26.36 4.06
CA LEU A 342 8.16 26.15 2.67
C LEU A 342 8.02 24.67 2.34
N SER A 343 8.92 23.82 2.83
CA SER A 343 8.82 22.36 2.67
C SER A 343 7.55 21.81 3.33
N LYS A 344 7.24 22.24 4.56
CA LYS A 344 6.03 21.82 5.27
C LYS A 344 4.75 22.31 4.59
N ASP A 345 4.77 23.53 4.07
CA ASP A 345 3.65 24.10 3.31
C ASP A 345 3.43 23.32 2.00
N LEU A 346 4.50 22.94 1.29
CA LEU A 346 4.42 22.07 0.13
C LEU A 346 3.80 20.70 0.49
N GLU A 347 4.22 20.08 1.60
CA GLU A 347 3.62 18.84 2.10
C GLU A 347 2.12 18.99 2.41
N ASN A 348 1.71 20.13 3.00
CA ASN A 348 0.31 20.43 3.25
C ASN A 348 -0.48 20.55 1.94
N ILE A 349 0.08 21.19 0.91
CA ILE A 349 -0.55 21.29 -0.41
C ILE A 349 -0.67 19.93 -1.09
N ILE A 350 0.38 19.11 -1.09
CA ILE A 350 0.33 17.75 -1.64
C ILE A 350 -0.71 16.90 -0.91
N THR A 351 -0.81 17.07 0.41
CA THR A 351 -1.84 16.39 1.23
C THR A 351 -3.24 16.81 0.81
N PHE A 352 -3.48 18.12 0.64
CA PHE A 352 -4.76 18.64 0.13
C PHE A 352 -5.07 18.10 -1.27
N GLN A 353 -4.12 18.14 -2.21
CA GLN A 353 -4.30 17.63 -3.57
C GLN A 353 -4.66 16.14 -3.55
N THR A 354 -3.99 15.35 -2.71
CA THR A 354 -4.25 13.92 -2.52
C THR A 354 -5.66 13.68 -1.97
N TYR A 355 -6.07 14.43 -0.95
CA TYR A 355 -7.40 14.33 -0.35
C TYR A 355 -8.51 14.70 -1.34
N LYS A 356 -8.38 15.85 -2.01
CA LYS A 356 -9.32 16.31 -3.04
C LYS A 356 -9.44 15.30 -4.18
N THR A 357 -8.32 14.74 -4.65
CA THR A 357 -8.29 13.70 -5.69
C THR A 357 -9.12 12.48 -5.30
N TRP A 358 -8.95 11.98 -4.08
CA TRP A 358 -9.71 10.81 -3.61
C TRP A 358 -11.19 11.14 -3.40
N LEU A 359 -11.53 12.28 -2.82
CA LEU A 359 -12.92 12.71 -2.63
C LEU A 359 -13.66 12.84 -3.97
N ILE A 360 -13.03 13.44 -4.99
CA ILE A 360 -13.58 13.53 -6.34
C ILE A 360 -13.71 12.14 -6.97
N ALA A 361 -12.74 11.24 -6.74
CA ALA A 361 -12.83 9.89 -7.26
C ALA A 361 -13.98 9.07 -6.64
N MET A 362 -14.34 9.35 -5.38
CA MET A 362 -15.47 8.73 -4.67
C MET A 362 -16.83 9.23 -5.16
N LEU A 363 -16.88 10.40 -5.79
CA LEU A 363 -18.11 10.94 -6.36
C LEU A 363 -18.38 10.32 -7.75
N THR A 364 -19.62 9.91 -7.98
CA THR A 364 -20.02 9.02 -9.09
C THR A 364 -20.22 9.72 -10.43
N LYS A 365 -20.50 11.03 -10.43
CA LYS A 365 -20.84 11.84 -11.62
C LYS A 365 -19.63 12.62 -12.14
N ASN A 366 -19.74 13.15 -13.37
CA ASN A 366 -18.68 13.80 -14.14
C ASN A 366 -17.69 14.57 -13.26
N LYS A 367 -16.50 13.98 -13.07
CA LYS A 367 -15.53 14.38 -12.04
C LYS A 367 -15.01 15.80 -12.24
N GLU A 368 -14.92 16.23 -13.50
CA GLU A 368 -14.48 17.58 -13.87
C GLU A 368 -15.56 18.59 -13.49
N GLU A 369 -16.82 18.34 -13.89
CA GLU A 369 -17.96 19.19 -13.50
C GLU A 369 -18.06 19.34 -11.99
N ILE A 370 -17.91 18.24 -11.22
CA ILE A 370 -17.95 18.31 -9.76
C ILE A 370 -16.80 19.15 -9.19
N ALA A 371 -15.58 18.97 -9.71
CA ALA A 371 -14.40 19.67 -9.22
C ALA A 371 -14.49 21.17 -9.47
N ASP A 372 -14.94 21.57 -10.66
CA ASP A 372 -15.15 22.97 -11.02
C ASP A 372 -16.29 23.55 -10.19
N TYR A 373 -17.39 22.80 -10.06
CA TYR A 373 -18.56 23.20 -9.29
C TYR A 373 -18.25 23.48 -7.81
N THR A 374 -17.56 22.57 -7.10
CA THR A 374 -17.21 22.82 -5.68
C THR A 374 -16.26 23.98 -5.52
N THR A 375 -15.37 24.20 -6.50
CA THR A 375 -14.43 25.33 -6.52
C THR A 375 -15.17 26.66 -6.68
N GLU A 376 -16.16 26.73 -7.57
CA GLU A 376 -16.98 27.93 -7.77
C GLU A 376 -17.84 28.28 -6.55
N ILE A 377 -18.49 27.27 -5.96
CA ILE A 377 -19.28 27.46 -4.74
C ILE A 377 -18.38 27.92 -3.59
N ALA A 378 -17.21 27.32 -3.42
CA ALA A 378 -16.23 27.75 -2.42
C ALA A 378 -15.83 29.22 -2.58
N ALA A 379 -15.56 29.67 -3.81
CA ALA A 379 -15.24 31.06 -4.09
C ALA A 379 -16.41 32.01 -3.78
N ALA A 380 -17.66 31.59 -4.09
CA ALA A 380 -18.85 32.35 -3.72
C ALA A 380 -19.02 32.47 -2.20
N LEU A 381 -18.77 31.40 -1.44
CA LEU A 381 -18.80 31.42 0.02
C LEU A 381 -17.71 32.33 0.62
N VAL A 382 -16.51 32.38 0.04
CA VAL A 382 -15.45 33.33 0.46
C VAL A 382 -15.86 34.78 0.19
N ARG A 383 -16.48 35.08 -0.97
CA ARG A 383 -17.03 36.42 -1.27
C ARG A 383 -18.17 36.80 -0.32
N TYR A 384 -19.06 35.86 -0.01
CA TYR A 384 -20.12 36.05 0.99
C TYR A 384 -19.53 36.38 2.37
N ARG A 385 -18.48 35.66 2.80
CA ARG A 385 -17.77 35.97 4.05
C ARG A 385 -17.15 37.38 4.02
N ALA A 386 -16.44 37.72 2.95
CA ALA A 386 -15.68 38.97 2.83
C ALA A 386 -16.56 40.24 2.79
N SER A 387 -17.82 40.10 2.37
CA SER A 387 -18.79 41.21 2.30
C SER A 387 -19.38 41.59 3.66
N ALA A 388 -19.15 40.82 4.74
CA ALA A 388 -19.56 41.22 6.08
C ALA A 388 -18.46 41.94 6.86
N ARG A 389 -18.86 42.96 7.63
CA ARG A 389 -17.98 43.67 8.57
C ARG A 389 -17.79 42.94 9.90
N LYS A 390 -18.74 42.07 10.28
CA LYS A 390 -18.74 41.29 11.52
C LYS A 390 -18.42 39.82 11.25
N THR A 391 -18.20 39.06 12.33
CA THR A 391 -17.90 37.62 12.26
C THR A 391 -19.12 36.74 12.01
N ASP A 392 -20.31 37.31 11.84
CA ASP A 392 -21.58 36.59 11.72
C ASP A 392 -21.59 35.65 10.50
N ARG A 393 -21.24 36.15 9.30
CA ARG A 393 -21.15 35.32 8.08
C ARG A 393 -20.07 34.25 8.17
N LYS A 394 -18.94 34.57 8.81
CA LYS A 394 -17.86 33.61 9.08
C LYS A 394 -18.35 32.48 10.00
N ASN A 395 -19.03 32.83 11.10
CA ASN A 395 -19.59 31.86 12.03
C ASN A 395 -20.67 31.00 11.35
N LEU A 396 -21.51 31.56 10.50
CA LEU A 396 -22.52 30.80 9.75
C LEU A 396 -21.86 29.72 8.87
N ILE A 397 -20.77 30.05 8.17
CA ILE A 397 -20.05 29.08 7.35
C ILE A 397 -19.33 28.04 8.23
N GLU A 398 -18.49 28.47 9.17
CA GLU A 398 -17.62 27.55 9.92
C GLU A 398 -18.36 26.73 10.97
N LYS A 399 -19.35 27.33 11.65
CA LYS A 399 -20.03 26.74 12.81
C LYS A 399 -21.43 26.22 12.53
N GLU A 400 -21.98 26.47 11.35
CA GLU A 400 -23.28 25.90 10.95
C GLU A 400 -23.15 25.09 9.67
N LEU A 401 -22.70 25.70 8.56
CA LEU A 401 -22.60 25.02 7.26
C LEU A 401 -21.60 23.84 7.30
N PHE A 402 -20.40 24.05 7.86
CA PHE A 402 -19.35 23.03 7.96
C PHE A 402 -19.24 22.37 9.34
N ALA A 403 -20.23 22.55 10.20
CA ALA A 403 -20.26 21.92 11.52
C ALA A 403 -20.85 20.51 11.52
N SER A 404 -21.68 20.17 10.52
CA SER A 404 -22.31 18.85 10.45
C SER A 404 -22.32 18.31 9.02
N SER A 405 -21.98 17.03 8.88
CA SER A 405 -22.12 16.26 7.66
C SER A 405 -23.56 15.74 7.42
N LYS A 406 -24.56 16.34 8.10
CA LYS A 406 -25.99 16.04 7.92
C LYS A 406 -26.63 17.02 6.92
N LYS A 407 -27.31 16.47 5.90
CA LYS A 407 -27.98 17.26 4.85
C LYS A 407 -28.92 18.34 5.36
N ASN A 408 -29.77 18.02 6.34
CA ASN A 408 -30.77 18.97 6.84
C ASN A 408 -30.09 20.20 7.47
N ALA A 409 -29.09 19.98 8.32
CA ALA A 409 -28.33 21.08 8.95
C ALA A 409 -27.61 21.94 7.89
N PHE A 410 -27.06 21.29 6.86
CA PHE A 410 -26.43 21.99 5.74
C PHE A 410 -27.44 22.87 4.97
N ILE A 411 -28.61 22.32 4.61
CA ILE A 411 -29.67 23.05 3.91
C ILE A 411 -30.21 24.20 4.75
N GLU A 412 -30.37 24.02 6.06
CA GLU A 412 -30.78 25.10 6.98
C GLU A 412 -29.77 26.25 6.98
N ALA A 413 -28.46 25.95 6.97
CA ALA A 413 -27.43 26.97 6.85
C ALA A 413 -27.48 27.69 5.48
N LEU A 414 -27.72 26.96 4.38
CA LEU A 414 -27.92 27.58 3.06
C LEU A 414 -29.13 28.52 3.03
N ILE A 415 -30.24 28.14 3.67
CA ILE A 415 -31.43 28.99 3.76
C ILE A 415 -31.11 30.31 4.48
N LYS A 416 -30.30 30.26 5.55
CA LYS A 416 -29.85 31.47 6.27
C LYS A 416 -29.01 32.37 5.37
N ILE A 417 -28.14 31.81 4.52
CA ILE A 417 -27.35 32.58 3.53
C ILE A 417 -28.27 33.28 2.53
N VAL A 418 -29.25 32.58 1.97
CA VAL A 418 -30.21 33.16 1.01
C VAL A 418 -31.12 34.22 1.64
N SER A 419 -31.38 34.11 2.94
CA SER A 419 -32.23 35.05 3.68
C SER A 419 -31.48 36.30 4.15
N ASP A 420 -30.16 36.37 3.98
CA ASP A 420 -29.37 37.56 4.27
C ASP A 420 -29.63 38.61 3.17
N GLY A 421 -30.31 39.70 3.55
CA GLY A 421 -30.77 40.74 2.62
C GLY A 421 -29.67 41.60 2.01
N GLU A 422 -28.42 41.44 2.44
CA GLU A 422 -27.24 42.17 1.93
C GLU A 422 -26.33 41.29 1.06
N VAL A 423 -26.86 40.18 0.51
CA VAL A 423 -26.10 39.23 -0.34
C VAL A 423 -26.32 39.51 -1.81
N ASP A 424 -25.23 39.43 -2.59
CA ASP A 424 -25.27 39.57 -4.05
C ASP A 424 -26.16 38.49 -4.70
N SER A 425 -26.92 38.87 -5.73
CA SER A 425 -27.85 37.97 -6.41
C SER A 425 -27.18 36.74 -7.04
N ASP A 426 -25.95 36.89 -7.53
CA ASP A 426 -25.11 35.79 -8.05
C ASP A 426 -24.84 34.72 -6.99
N ILE A 427 -24.57 35.13 -5.73
CA ILE A 427 -24.34 34.20 -4.63
C ILE A 427 -25.65 33.48 -4.27
N ILE A 428 -26.77 34.20 -4.27
CA ILE A 428 -28.10 33.61 -4.02
C ILE A 428 -28.44 32.54 -5.06
N GLU A 429 -28.16 32.79 -6.34
CA GLU A 429 -28.39 31.84 -7.44
C GLU A 429 -27.54 30.58 -7.26
N LYS A 430 -26.22 30.73 -7.06
CA LYS A 430 -25.30 29.62 -6.80
C LYS A 430 -25.69 28.79 -5.58
N VAL A 431 -26.17 29.42 -4.50
CA VAL A 431 -26.63 28.71 -3.29
C VAL A 431 -27.94 27.94 -3.53
N LYS A 432 -28.85 28.47 -4.37
CA LYS A 432 -30.07 27.74 -4.77
C LYS A 432 -29.74 26.52 -5.60
N GLU A 433 -28.86 26.66 -6.59
CA GLU A 433 -28.38 25.53 -7.39
C GLU A 433 -27.71 24.46 -6.53
N LEU A 434 -26.90 24.89 -5.54
CA LEU A 434 -26.26 24.00 -4.56
C LEU A 434 -27.27 23.20 -3.76
N LYS A 435 -28.33 23.85 -3.27
CA LYS A 435 -29.40 23.18 -2.55
C LYS A 435 -30.04 22.09 -3.43
N ASP A 436 -30.35 22.42 -4.68
CA ASP A 436 -30.98 21.47 -5.61
C ASP A 436 -30.04 20.29 -5.92
N TYR A 437 -28.76 20.55 -6.16
CA TYR A 437 -27.75 19.51 -6.35
C TYR A 437 -27.66 18.55 -5.15
N ILE A 438 -27.64 19.08 -3.92
CA ILE A 438 -27.55 18.30 -2.68
C ILE A 438 -28.76 17.38 -2.50
N HIS A 439 -29.95 17.81 -2.93
CA HIS A 439 -31.14 16.98 -2.89
C HIS A 439 -31.01 15.69 -3.71
N TYR A 440 -30.20 15.69 -4.78
CA TYR A 440 -29.99 14.53 -5.65
C TYR A 440 -28.89 13.57 -5.17
N LEU A 441 -28.03 13.97 -4.24
CA LEU A 441 -26.99 13.09 -3.70
C LEU A 441 -27.61 12.05 -2.76
N ASN A 442 -27.03 10.87 -2.62
CA ASN A 442 -27.33 9.99 -1.48
C ASN A 442 -26.60 10.47 -0.21
N ASN A 443 -26.76 9.80 0.93
CA ASN A 443 -26.13 10.25 2.19
C ASN A 443 -24.61 10.09 2.18
N GLU A 444 -24.08 9.03 1.59
CA GLU A 444 -22.64 8.78 1.49
C GLU A 444 -21.97 9.77 0.54
N GLU A 445 -22.54 9.97 -0.66
CA GLU A 445 -22.07 10.96 -1.64
C GLU A 445 -22.09 12.37 -1.05
N PHE A 446 -23.13 12.72 -0.28
CA PHE A 446 -23.20 14.01 0.38
C PHE A 446 -22.07 14.21 1.39
N VAL A 447 -21.70 13.19 2.16
CA VAL A 447 -20.61 13.29 3.13
C VAL A 447 -19.27 13.55 2.42
N TYR A 448 -19.02 12.91 1.27
CA TYR A 448 -17.83 13.19 0.45
C TYR A 448 -17.87 14.59 -0.18
N PHE A 449 -19.02 14.98 -0.74
CA PHE A 449 -19.21 16.31 -1.33
C PHE A 449 -19.04 17.43 -0.30
N TRP A 450 -19.65 17.28 0.88
CA TRP A 450 -19.54 18.22 1.99
C TRP A 450 -18.08 18.43 2.40
N LEU A 451 -17.33 17.34 2.53
CA LEU A 451 -15.92 17.42 2.90
C LEU A 451 -15.07 18.04 1.77
N LEU A 452 -15.35 17.69 0.51
CA LEU A 452 -14.71 18.29 -0.66
C LEU A 452 -14.92 19.80 -0.69
N LEU A 453 -16.17 20.26 -0.52
CA LEU A 453 -16.50 21.68 -0.48
C LEU A 453 -15.80 22.40 0.69
N LYS A 454 -15.69 21.75 1.85
CA LYS A 454 -14.95 22.30 3.00
C LYS A 454 -13.46 22.47 2.71
N PHE A 455 -12.85 21.52 1.99
CA PHE A 455 -11.46 21.61 1.53
C PHE A 455 -11.27 22.71 0.48
N ASP A 456 -12.17 22.80 -0.50
CA ASP A 456 -12.12 23.85 -1.52
C ASP A 456 -12.32 25.24 -0.91
N TYR A 457 -13.23 25.38 0.04
CA TYR A 457 -13.41 26.62 0.80
C TYR A 457 -12.12 27.06 1.50
N ALA A 458 -11.47 26.16 2.26
CA ALA A 458 -10.21 26.48 2.93
C ALA A 458 -9.07 26.82 1.94
N TYR A 459 -9.06 26.20 0.76
CA TYR A 459 -8.09 26.53 -0.29
C TYR A 459 -8.39 27.88 -0.96
N GLN A 460 -9.66 28.22 -1.18
CA GLN A 460 -10.07 29.53 -1.69
C GLN A 460 -9.70 30.65 -0.71
N GLU A 461 -9.83 30.42 0.61
CA GLU A 461 -9.36 31.35 1.64
C GLU A 461 -7.84 31.58 1.61
N ARG A 462 -7.06 30.58 1.16
CA ARG A 462 -5.61 30.69 1.03
C ARG A 462 -5.17 31.54 -0.16
N ILE A 463 -5.91 31.48 -1.26
CA ILE A 463 -5.57 32.18 -2.52
C ILE A 463 -6.21 33.56 -2.65
N SER A 464 -7.29 33.82 -1.91
CA SER A 464 -7.86 35.15 -1.69
C SER A 464 -6.93 36.01 -0.85
#